data_AF-A0A434ZZF8-F1
#
_entry.id   AF-A0A434ZZF8-F1
#
_cell.length_a   1.000
_cell.length_b   1.000
_cell.length_c   1.000
_cell.angle_alpha   90.00
_cell.angle_beta   90.00
_cell.angle_gamma   90.00
#
_symmetry.space_group_name_H-M   'P 1'
#
loop_
_entity.id
_entity.type
_entity.pdbx_description
1 polymer ?
#
loop_
_entity_poly.entity_id
_entity_poly.type
_entity_poly.pdbx_seq_one_letter_code
_entity_poly.pdbx_strand_id
1 'polypeptide(L)' 'WAYDGKPVYTFVKDKKAGDVSGDGVAGVWHIVKAD' A
#
# COMPACT_ATOMS: atom_id res chain seq x y z
N TRP A 1 4.98 -3.78 -11.81
CA TRP A 1 4.39 -2.80 -10.88
C TRP A 1 5.44 -2.46 -9.85
N ALA A 2 6.16 -1.37 -10.08
CA ALA A 2 7.11 -0.78 -9.13
C ALA A 2 6.78 0.70 -9.14
N TYR A 3 6.44 1.27 -7.98
CA TYR A 3 6.30 2.71 -7.90
C TYR A 3 7.71 3.27 -7.80
N ASP A 4 8.10 4.09 -8.78
CA ASP A 4 9.41 4.74 -8.80
C ASP A 4 10.60 3.77 -8.65
N GLY A 5 10.51 2.59 -9.28
CA GLY A 5 11.56 1.56 -9.24
C GLY A 5 11.69 0.80 -7.91
N LYS A 6 10.79 1.04 -6.94
CA LYS A 6 10.77 0.34 -5.65
C LYS A 6 9.68 -0.74 -5.61
N PRO A 7 9.95 -1.90 -4.97
CA PRO A 7 8.93 -2.92 -4.77
C PRO A 7 7.81 -2.38 -3.86
N VAL A 8 6.57 -2.59 -4.28
CA VAL A 8 5.37 -2.24 -3.50
C VAL A 8 4.96 -3.47 -2.68
N TYR A 9 4.56 -3.28 -1.43
CA TYR A 9 4.12 -4.36 -0.54
C TYR A 9 2.63 -4.22 -0.20
N THR A 10 1.93 -5.34 -0.13
CA THR A 10 0.52 -5.41 0.29
C THR A 10 0.43 -5.40 1.82
N PHE A 11 -0.59 -4.72 2.37
CA PHE A 11 -0.79 -4.72 3.80
C PHE A 11 -1.58 -5.95 4.25
N VAL A 12 -1.12 -6.61 5.33
CA VAL A 12 -1.66 -7.91 5.79
C VAL A 12 -3.15 -7.86 6.19
N LYS A 13 -3.69 -6.67 6.50
CA LYS A 13 -5.11 -6.51 6.86
C LYS A 13 -6.00 -6.14 5.67
N ASP A 14 -5.44 -5.92 4.49
CA ASP A 14 -6.24 -5.68 3.29
C ASP A 14 -6.86 -7.02 2.88
N LYS A 15 -8.19 -7.13 3.01
CA LYS A 15 -8.93 -8.39 2.78
C LYS A 15 -9.66 -8.38 1.45
N LYS A 16 -9.86 -7.19 0.87
CA LYS A 16 -10.53 -6.98 -0.41
C LYS A 16 -9.67 -6.10 -1.31
N ALA A 17 -9.86 -6.26 -2.62
CA ALA A 17 -9.26 -5.36 -3.59
C ALA A 17 -9.76 -3.92 -3.33
N GLY A 18 -8.82 -2.98 -3.19
CA GLY A 18 -9.13 -1.59 -2.86
C GLY A 18 -9.19 -1.28 -1.36
N ASP A 19 -9.05 -2.26 -0.48
CA ASP A 19 -8.79 -1.98 0.93
C ASP A 19 -7.45 -1.25 1.06
N VAL A 20 -7.45 -0.16 1.82
CA VAL A 20 -6.28 0.68 2.10
C VAL A 20 -6.08 0.82 3.60
N SER A 21 -6.36 -0.26 4.34
CA SER A 21 -6.37 -0.25 5.81
C SER A 21 -4.96 -0.07 6.41
N GLY A 22 -3.93 -0.22 5.57
CA GLY A 22 -2.54 0.04 5.92
C GLY A 22 -2.16 1.51 5.91
N ASP A 23 -2.95 2.40 5.32
CA ASP A 23 -2.57 3.82 5.21
C ASP A 23 -2.38 4.46 6.58
N GLY A 24 -1.21 5.07 6.80
CA GLY A 24 -0.85 5.72 8.05
C GLY A 24 -0.53 4.77 9.20
N VAL A 25 -0.52 3.44 8.99
CA VAL A 25 -0.14 2.50 10.04
C VAL A 25 1.30 2.75 10.47
N ALA A 26 1.48 3.04 11.76
CA ALA A 26 2.76 3.40 12.39
C ALA A 26 3.48 4.60 11.74
N GLY A 27 2.81 5.38 10.88
CA GLY A 27 3.42 6.47 10.12
C GLY A 27 4.44 6.03 9.06
N VAL A 28 4.55 4.72 8.78
CA VAL A 28 5.51 4.15 7.82
C VAL A 28 4.81 3.64 6.55
N TRP A 29 3.54 3.26 6.68
CA TRP A 29 2.76 2.75 5.57
C TRP A 29 2.03 3.88 4.84
N HIS A 30 2.16 3.91 3.51
CA HIS A 30 1.54 4.89 2.65
C HIS A 30 0.95 4.22 1.41
N ILE A 31 -0.25 4.65 1.01
CA ILE A 31 -0.89 4.15 -0.21
C ILE A 31 -0.14 4.65 -1.44
N VAL A 32 0.18 3.73 -2.34
CA VAL A 32 0.63 4.04 -3.68
C VAL A 32 -0.59 4.04 -4.60
N LYS A 33 -0.92 5.19 -5.20
CA LYS A 33 -1.84 5.22 -6.34
C LYS A 33 -1.05 4.93 -7.61
N ALA A 34 -1.53 3.98 -8.41
CA ALA A 34 -1.15 3.89 -9.80
C ALA A 34 -2.01 4.92 -10.55
N ASP A 35 -1.39 6.00 -11.03
CA ASP A 35 -1.98 6.81 -12.10
C ASP A 35 -2.07 5.99 -13.41
#